data_AF-A0A3P1CQ87-F1
#
_entry.id   AF-A0A3P1CQ87-F1
#
_cell.length_a   1.000
_cell.length_b   1.000
_cell.length_c   1.000
_cell.angle_alpha   90.00
_cell.angle_beta   90.00
_cell.angle_gamma   90.00
#
_symmetry.space_group_name_H-M   'P 1'
#
loop_
_entity.id
_entity.type
_entity.pdbx_description
1 polymer ?
#
loop_
_entity_poly.entity_id
_entity_poly.type
_entity_poly.pdbx_seq_one_letter_code
_entity_poly.pdbx_strand_id
1 'polypeptide(L)'
;MEVYTKSFLHHEVLCELSVEVAENECRVLAFVNGIPVYDTKQVQPLELEGVLLTAEQITRQEAEKAQPVSDGVTSVVKMLLRLGYTKSV
;
A
#
# COMPACT_ATOMS: atom_id res chain seq x y z
N MET A 1 -2.53 -18.02 -14.57
CA MET A 1 -2.71 -17.10 -13.43
C MET A 1 -1.41 -16.36 -13.27
N GLU A 2 -1.45 -15.05 -13.48
CA GLU A 2 -0.28 -14.17 -13.41
C GLU A 2 -0.35 -13.37 -12.11
N VAL A 3 0.80 -13.03 -11.52
CA VAL A 3 0.86 -12.26 -10.28
C VAL A 3 1.75 -11.05 -10.48
N TYR A 4 1.22 -9.86 -10.17
CA TYR A 4 1.92 -8.59 -10.26
C TYR A 4 2.01 -7.96 -8.88
N THR A 5 3.18 -7.44 -8.53
CA THR A 5 3.41 -6.80 -7.23
C THR A 5 3.96 -5.39 -7.38
N LYS A 6 3.57 -4.52 -6.45
CA LYS A 6 4.08 -3.15 -6.29
C LYS A 6 4.41 -2.93 -4.83
N SER A 7 5.66 -2.62 -4.53
CA SER A 7 6.10 -2.32 -3.16
C SER A 7 6.53 -0.85 -3.05
N PHE A 8 6.25 -0.23 -1.91
CA PHE A 8 6.64 1.14 -1.61
C PHE A 8 6.82 1.34 -0.10
N LEU A 9 7.48 2.43 0.29
CA LEU A 9 7.55 2.84 1.67
C LEU A 9 6.53 3.95 1.95
N HIS A 10 5.90 3.89 3.11
CA HIS A 10 5.08 4.97 3.64
C HIS A 10 5.39 5.08 5.12
N HIS A 11 5.91 6.22 5.58
CA HIS A 11 6.33 6.38 6.97
C HIS A 11 7.40 5.39 7.44
N GLU A 12 8.36 5.04 6.56
CA GLU A 12 9.37 3.99 6.80
C GLU A 12 8.80 2.58 6.97
N VAL A 13 7.49 2.40 6.75
CA VAL A 13 6.81 1.10 6.79
C VAL A 13 6.73 0.51 5.39
N LEU A 14 7.10 -0.76 5.25
CA LEU A 14 7.01 -1.49 3.99
C LEU A 14 5.55 -1.78 3.64
N CYS A 15 5.11 -1.28 2.50
CA CYS A 15 3.80 -1.48 1.92
C CYS A 15 3.92 -2.32 0.65
N GLU A 16 3.01 -3.26 0.43
CA GLU A 16 2.96 -4.07 -0.78
C GLU A 16 1.53 -4.24 -1.27
N LEU A 17 1.34 -4.12 -2.58
CA LEU A 17 0.14 -4.50 -3.30
C LEU A 17 0.46 -5.71 -4.17
N SER A 18 -0.40 -6.72 -4.18
CA SER A 18 -0.31 -7.89 -5.04
C SER A 18 -1.61 -8.07 -5.79
N VAL A 19 -1.52 -8.35 -7.09
CA VAL A 19 -2.65 -8.55 -7.98
C VAL A 19 -2.50 -9.92 -8.64
N GLU A 20 -3.44 -10.79 -8.36
CA GLU A 20 -3.55 -12.07 -9.06
C GLU A 20 -4.54 -11.92 -10.22
N VAL A 21 -4.10 -12.21 -11.44
CA VAL A 21 -4.90 -12.04 -12.66
C VAL A 21 -5.26 -13.41 -13.22
N ALA A 22 -6.56 -13.66 -13.35
CA ALA A 22 -7.15 -14.76 -14.10
C ALA A 22 -7.82 -14.22 -15.38
N GLU A 23 -8.39 -15.10 -16.19
CA GLU A 23 -8.91 -14.75 -17.53
C GLU A 23 -10.04 -13.71 -17.50
N ASN A 24 -10.93 -13.77 -16.49
CA ASN A 24 -12.10 -12.88 -16.38
C ASN A 24 -12.21 -12.15 -15.04
N GLU A 25 -11.27 -12.38 -14.12
CA GLU A 25 -11.32 -11.80 -12.78
C GLU A 25 -9.92 -11.59 -12.22
N CYS A 26 -9.82 -10.65 -11.29
CA CYS A 26 -8.62 -10.37 -10.54
C CYS A 26 -8.87 -10.52 -9.03
N ARG A 27 -7.79 -10.73 -8.28
CA ARG A 27 -7.77 -10.59 -6.82
C ARG A 27 -6.73 -9.56 -6.45
N VAL A 28 -7.09 -8.64 -5.56
CA VAL A 28 -6.19 -7.59 -5.07
C VAL A 28 -5.94 -7.81 -3.58
N LEU A 29 -4.68 -7.91 -3.23
CA LEU A 29 -4.17 -8.07 -1.86
C LEU A 29 -3.31 -6.85 -1.51
N ALA A 30 -3.34 -6.44 -0.25
CA ALA A 30 -2.41 -5.44 0.25
C ALA A 30 -1.85 -5.82 1.62
N PHE A 31 -0.59 -5.44 1.85
CA PHE A 31 0.18 -5.79 3.03
C PHE A 31 0.91 -4.57 3.61
N VAL A 32 1.00 -4.54 4.94
CA VAL A 32 1.82 -3.60 5.71
C VAL A 32 2.77 -4.42 6.58
N ASN A 33 4.08 -4.31 6.38
CA ASN A 33 5.10 -5.17 7.01
C ASN A 33 4.79 -6.68 6.86
N GLY A 34 4.27 -7.09 5.71
CA GLY A 34 3.88 -8.48 5.44
C GLY A 34 2.56 -8.92 6.10
N ILE A 35 1.88 -8.04 6.86
CA ILE A 35 0.57 -8.32 7.45
C ILE A 35 -0.52 -7.91 6.45
N PRO A 36 -1.46 -8.80 6.08
CA PRO A 36 -2.52 -8.45 5.15
C PRO A 36 -3.49 -7.44 5.77
N VAL A 37 -3.77 -6.35 5.05
CA VAL A 37 -4.69 -5.27 5.45
C VAL A 37 -5.86 -5.09 4.49
N TYR A 38 -5.78 -5.69 3.30
CA TYR A 38 -6.82 -5.66 2.27
C TYR A 38 -6.80 -6.96 1.46
N ASP A 39 -7.97 -7.54 1.20
CA ASP A 39 -8.17 -8.70 0.33
C ASP A 39 -9.54 -8.60 -0.35
N THR A 40 -9.52 -8.29 -1.64
CA THR A 40 -10.73 -8.26 -2.48
C THR A 40 -10.59 -9.27 -3.60
N LYS A 41 -11.60 -10.13 -3.75
CA LYS A 41 -11.66 -11.20 -4.74
C LYS A 41 -12.64 -10.86 -5.86
N GLN A 42 -12.52 -11.55 -6.99
CA GLN A 42 -13.46 -11.50 -8.12
C GLN A 42 -13.64 -10.09 -8.72
N VAL A 43 -12.58 -9.29 -8.72
CA VAL A 43 -12.57 -7.93 -9.28
C VAL A 43 -12.64 -8.01 -10.80
N GLN A 44 -13.61 -7.32 -11.40
CA GLN A 44 -13.72 -7.26 -12.85
C GLN A 44 -12.61 -6.36 -13.42
N PRO A 45 -12.07 -6.66 -14.64
CA PRO A 45 -11.00 -5.86 -15.24
C PRO A 45 -11.31 -4.36 -15.32
N LEU A 46 -12.57 -4.00 -15.57
CA LEU A 46 -13.05 -2.62 -15.65
C LEU A 46 -13.10 -1.87 -14.31
N GLU A 47 -13.07 -2.59 -13.19
CA GLU A 47 -13.08 -2.03 -11.82
C GLU A 47 -11.69 -2.03 -11.19
N LEU A 48 -10.74 -2.74 -11.80
CA LEU A 48 -9.43 -3.05 -11.22
C LEU A 48 -8.66 -1.78 -10.81
N GLU A 49 -8.63 -0.75 -11.66
CA GLU A 49 -7.92 0.50 -11.37
C GLU A 49 -8.47 1.17 -10.10
N GLY A 50 -9.79 1.26 -9.95
CA GLY A 50 -10.42 1.84 -8.77
C GLY A 50 -10.17 1.04 -7.50
N VAL A 51 -10.18 -0.30 -7.61
CA VAL A 51 -9.84 -1.19 -6.49
C VAL A 51 -8.38 -1.05 -6.08
N LEU A 52 -7.46 -0.91 -7.05
CA LEU A 52 -6.04 -0.71 -6.76
C LEU A 52 -5.77 0.61 -6.04
N LEU A 53 -6.41 1.71 -6.48
CA LEU A 53 -6.32 3.01 -5.81
C LEU A 53 -6.84 2.93 -4.37
N THR A 54 -7.95 2.23 -4.16
CA THR A 54 -8.53 2.00 -2.83
C THR A 54 -7.60 1.18 -1.94
N ALA A 55 -7.06 0.09 -2.47
CA ALA A 55 -6.12 -0.77 -1.76
C ALA A 55 -4.85 0.02 -1.36
N GLU A 56 -4.29 0.82 -2.27
CA GLU A 56 -3.14 1.68 -1.98
C GLU A 56 -3.43 2.70 -0.86
N GLN A 57 -4.61 3.33 -0.89
CA GLN A 57 -5.03 4.29 0.13
C GLN A 57 -5.18 3.63 1.51
N ILE A 58 -5.82 2.47 1.58
CA ILE A 58 -5.96 1.69 2.83
C ILE A 58 -4.58 1.31 3.36
N THR A 59 -3.70 0.83 2.49
CA THR A 59 -2.33 0.43 2.86
C THR A 59 -1.55 1.59 3.49
N ARG A 60 -1.65 2.79 2.92
CA ARG A 60 -1.02 4.00 3.48
C ARG A 60 -1.58 4.36 4.86
N GLN A 61 -2.89 4.27 5.04
CA GLN A 61 -3.53 4.57 6.33
C GLN A 61 -3.11 3.57 7.41
N GLU A 62 -3.04 2.28 7.08
CA GLU A 62 -2.58 1.25 8.02
C GLU A 62 -1.08 1.39 8.33
N ALA A 63 -0.25 1.77 7.35
CA ALA A 63 1.15 2.11 7.58
C ALA A 63 1.32 3.32 8.52
N GLU A 64 0.51 4.38 8.36
CA GLU A 64 0.52 5.53 9.28
C GLU A 64 0.14 5.14 10.72
N LYS A 65 -0.82 4.21 10.89
CA LYS A 65 -1.20 3.69 12.21
C LYS A 65 -0.09 2.84 12.83
N ALA A 66 0.64 2.08 12.02
CA ALA A 66 1.76 1.26 12.47
C ALA A 66 2.97 2.10 12.90
N GLN A 67 3.20 3.25 12.25
CA GLN A 67 4.29 4.18 12.57
C GLN A 67 3.80 5.63 12.63
N PRO A 68 3.12 6.03 13.72
CA PRO A 68 2.62 7.39 13.88
C PRO A 68 3.80 8.36 14.01
N VAL A 69 3.80 9.44 13.22
CA VAL A 69 4.86 10.44 13.30
C VAL A 69 4.60 11.36 14.48
N SER A 70 5.51 11.33 15.45
CA SER A 70 5.43 12.17 16.65
C SER A 70 5.30 13.67 16.34
N ASP A 71 4.70 14.40 17.28
CA ASP A 71 4.43 15.84 17.15
C ASP A 71 5.70 16.70 17.09
N GLY A 72 6.85 16.17 17.51
CA GLY A 72 8.15 16.86 17.46
C GLY A 72 8.84 16.85 16.09
N VAL A 73 8.25 16.21 15.08
CA VAL A 73 8.84 16.12 13.72
C VAL A 73 8.37 17.29 12.86
N THR A 74 9.29 17.93 12.14
CA THR A 74 8.97 19.06 11.27
C THR A 74 8.02 18.65 10.14
N SER A 75 7.19 19.59 9.65
CA SER A 75 6.25 19.34 8.56
C SER A 75 6.92 18.80 7.29
N VAL A 76 8.14 19.25 6.99
CA VAL A 76 8.94 18.78 5.85
C VAL A 76 9.32 17.31 6.02
N VAL A 77 9.76 16.89 7.20
CA VAL A 77 10.10 15.47 7.45
C VAL A 77 8.84 14.62 7.39
N LYS A 78 7.71 15.06 7.97
CA LYS A 78 6.42 14.35 7.84
C LYS A 78 6.04 14.15 6.37
N MET A 79 6.21 15.18 5.54
CA MET A 79 5.95 15.09 4.10
C MET A 79 6.91 14.10 3.41
N LEU A 80 8.22 14.16 3.68
CA LEU A 80 9.19 13.25 3.07
C LEU A 80 8.89 11.79 3.41
N LEU A 81 8.56 11.50 4.67
CA LEU A 81 8.17 10.16 5.12
C LEU A 81 6.88 9.66 4.44
N ARG A 82 5.88 10.54 4.26
CA ARG A 82 4.65 10.26 3.49
C ARG A 82 4.91 9.99 2.00
N LEU A 83 5.98 10.56 1.45
CA LEU A 83 6.39 10.36 0.06
C LEU A 83 7.30 9.13 -0.09
N GLY A 84 7.55 8.39 0.98
CA GLY A 84 8.35 7.16 0.97
C GLY A 84 9.86 7.37 1.03
N TYR A 85 10.33 8.58 1.34
CA TYR A 85 11.75 8.81 1.60
C TYR A 85 12.14 8.21 2.95
N THR A 86 13.34 7.67 3.01
CA THR A 86 13.96 7.18 4.25
C THR A 86 15.13 8.07 4.64
N LYS A 87 15.40 8.15 5.94
CA LYS A 87 16.58 8.84 6.43
C LYS A 87 17.83 8.02 6.07
N SER A 88 18.71 8.58 5.23
CA SER A 88 20.04 8.00 5.03
C SER A 88 20.90 8.20 6.27
N VAL A 89 21.56 7.14 6.72
CA VAL A 89 22.54 7.16 7.82
C VAL A 89 23.86 7.70 7.30
#